data_AF-A0A2V9L140-F1
#
_entry.id   AF-A0A2V9L140-F1
#
_cell.length_a   1.000
_cell.length_b   1.000
_cell.length_c   1.000
_cell.angle_alpha   90.00
_cell.angle_beta   90.00
_cell.angle_gamma   90.00
#
_symmetry.space_group_name_H-M   'P 1'
#
loop_
_entity.id
_entity.type
_entity.pdbx_description
1 polymer ?
#
loop_
_entity_poly.entity_id
_entity_poly.type
_entity_poly.pdbx_seq_one_letter_code
_entity_poly.pdbx_strand_id
1 'polypeptide(L)'
;MPPWAGSRAEAWANASKAIILTDMSQCQPASALSRHMKKGHWKIIPYELKNGTRGKIIWASPDTGAPVIKLPLNVKGWHAIFVGVFCDDLPPSVAWLKLDGDAAPVPRSNSSRDYYCNVADVFFKVAELRTESLQIGQQSSGYTSGCGVAHVKLIPLSNDEVEAFRADQSDESHRKMAATNDGFGFFYSRRPTTVEELLSEVEIFRNTDYDTLLLHAIWGGDKVSYPSKYGTIPGLDMDDFAVAGHRYFTEAVRELARKSINPVKVLIDGAHDMGMKVHVGVRPAGWSYGEVLKEYWETPFYRQHVEWLCIDRDGAPTTRLSWAVPEVRKRLTDLLGEAVSFGADGAHVVFNRGYPIVLFEQPFVEMFQKQYGEDPRKLDEEVDPRIRKLWSDVVTTFMRELRGKLDQEQARRADGKRIELSAMVLGNHYDNYQYGVDVRRLVGEGLLDEIFIYPYDFGAKKGGYDPESFREVCKPKGVRFRPCGLWSESPTYPDLKDQIKQGLSFYEAGADGVCYFDASVGDIAQWSSVYSRFGHIDEMRAWLERTKPALEYSFFHLLGGQVRDGRFPPYWGG
;
A
#
# COMPACT_ATOMS: atom_id res chain seq x y z
N MET A 1 9.97 -23.37 -9.86
CA MET A 1 9.79 -21.91 -9.76
C MET A 1 10.90 -21.26 -10.56
N PRO A 2 10.57 -20.24 -11.36
CA PRO A 2 11.57 -19.48 -12.09
C PRO A 2 12.51 -18.73 -11.13
N PRO A 3 13.73 -18.35 -11.57
CA PRO A 3 14.73 -17.74 -10.70
C PRO A 3 14.32 -16.35 -10.16
N TRP A 4 13.52 -15.58 -10.90
CA TRP A 4 12.97 -14.30 -10.41
C TRP A 4 11.95 -14.46 -9.27
N ALA A 5 11.21 -15.57 -9.22
CA ALA A 5 10.30 -15.87 -8.11
C ALA A 5 11.05 -16.32 -6.83
N GLY A 6 12.30 -16.77 -6.96
CA GLY A 6 13.12 -17.16 -5.81
C GLY A 6 13.96 -16.03 -5.21
N SER A 7 14.23 -14.97 -5.98
CA SER A 7 15.09 -13.84 -5.60
C SER A 7 16.48 -14.24 -5.07
N ARG A 8 17.05 -15.36 -5.54
CA ARG A 8 18.38 -15.86 -5.15
C ARG A 8 19.35 -15.82 -6.33
N ALA A 9 20.56 -15.27 -6.12
CA ALA A 9 21.52 -15.00 -7.18
C ALA A 9 22.07 -16.27 -7.85
N GLU A 10 22.28 -17.32 -7.08
CA GLU A 10 22.80 -18.62 -7.49
C GLU A 10 21.77 -19.50 -8.21
N ALA A 11 20.48 -19.14 -8.16
CA ALA A 11 19.42 -19.86 -8.88
C ALA A 11 19.42 -19.57 -10.39
N TRP A 12 20.14 -18.53 -10.84
CA TRP A 12 20.21 -18.12 -12.25
C TRP A 12 21.22 -18.98 -13.02
N ALA A 13 20.89 -19.35 -14.25
CA ALA A 13 21.70 -20.28 -15.06
C ALA A 13 23.14 -19.78 -15.29
N ASN A 14 23.30 -18.46 -15.39
CA ASN A 14 24.60 -17.81 -15.60
C ASN A 14 25.14 -17.13 -14.33
N ALA A 15 24.74 -17.56 -13.12
CA ALA A 15 25.21 -16.98 -11.86
C ALA A 15 26.75 -16.91 -11.77
N SER A 16 27.47 -17.91 -12.30
CA SER A 16 28.93 -17.94 -12.35
C SER A 16 29.55 -16.91 -13.31
N LYS A 17 28.76 -16.31 -14.20
CA LYS A 17 29.16 -15.24 -15.13
C LYS A 17 28.77 -13.85 -14.64
N ALA A 18 28.37 -13.72 -13.38
CA ALA A 18 27.95 -12.45 -12.80
C ALA A 18 29.08 -11.40 -12.88
N ILE A 19 28.73 -10.19 -13.30
CA ILE A 19 29.59 -9.02 -13.23
C ILE A 19 29.25 -8.29 -11.93
N ILE A 20 30.26 -8.12 -11.07
CA ILE A 20 30.08 -7.46 -9.77
C ILE A 20 30.84 -6.14 -9.78
N LEU A 21 30.10 -5.03 -9.74
CA LEU A 21 30.64 -3.68 -9.61
C LEU A 21 30.81 -3.37 -8.11
N THR A 22 32.05 -3.33 -7.63
CA THR A 22 32.36 -3.16 -6.20
C THR A 22 32.89 -1.76 -5.82
N ASP A 23 33.22 -0.92 -6.80
CA ASP A 23 33.72 0.44 -6.56
C ASP A 23 32.63 1.48 -6.82
N MET A 24 31.83 1.79 -5.79
CA MET A 24 30.77 2.80 -5.89
C MET A 24 31.31 4.24 -5.94
N SER A 25 32.63 4.45 -5.83
CA SER A 25 33.21 5.79 -6.09
C SER A 25 33.17 6.20 -7.56
N GLN A 26 32.75 5.28 -8.45
CA GLN A 26 32.50 5.57 -9.86
C GLN A 26 31.17 6.29 -10.11
N CYS A 27 30.30 6.37 -9.11
CA CYS A 27 29.01 7.07 -9.21
C CYS A 27 29.19 8.55 -9.57
N GLN A 28 28.26 9.08 -10.37
CA GLN A 28 28.24 10.47 -10.81
C GLN A 28 27.03 11.25 -10.24
N PRO A 29 27.15 12.57 -10.01
CA PRO A 29 28.37 13.36 -10.19
C PRO A 29 29.38 13.08 -9.06
N ALA A 30 30.67 12.99 -9.41
CA ALA A 30 31.74 12.78 -8.42
C ALA A 30 31.78 13.87 -7.32
N SER A 31 31.25 15.07 -7.59
CA SER A 31 31.11 16.16 -6.62
C SER A 31 30.15 15.84 -5.47
N ALA A 32 29.25 14.87 -5.64
CA ALA A 32 28.36 14.38 -4.59
C ALA A 32 29.04 13.33 -3.69
N LEU A 33 30.32 13.00 -3.91
CA LEU A 33 31.05 12.01 -3.13
C LEU A 33 32.09 12.67 -2.22
N SER A 34 32.33 12.09 -1.05
CA SER A 34 33.29 12.59 -0.08
C SER A 34 33.95 11.44 0.70
N ARG A 35 35.21 11.60 1.11
CA ARG A 35 35.87 10.62 2.02
C ARG A 35 35.43 10.77 3.47
N HIS A 36 34.80 11.89 3.80
CA HIS A 36 34.30 12.23 5.14
C HIS A 36 32.80 12.43 5.11
N MET A 37 32.12 12.22 6.26
CA MET A 37 30.73 12.61 6.39
C MET A 37 30.58 14.11 6.12
N LYS A 38 29.70 14.47 5.21
CA LYS A 38 29.44 15.85 4.81
C LYS A 38 28.00 15.94 4.33
N LYS A 39 27.27 16.96 4.79
CA LYS A 39 25.88 17.21 4.35
C LYS A 39 25.84 17.26 2.81
N GLY A 40 24.85 16.62 2.22
CA GLY A 40 24.67 16.54 0.76
C GLY A 40 25.71 15.71 0.02
N HIS A 41 26.49 14.87 0.70
CA HIS A 41 27.50 14.02 0.04
C HIS A 41 27.44 12.58 0.55
N TRP A 42 27.62 11.63 -0.36
CA TRP A 42 27.82 10.22 -0.04
C TRP A 42 29.23 10.00 0.48
N LYS A 43 29.36 9.42 1.68
CA LYS A 43 30.64 9.00 2.23
C LYS A 43 31.15 7.76 1.48
N ILE A 44 32.39 7.82 1.00
CA ILE A 44 33.10 6.70 0.42
C ILE A 44 33.83 5.94 1.52
N ILE A 45 33.62 4.63 1.61
CA ILE A 45 34.26 3.77 2.61
C ILE A 45 34.94 2.59 1.90
N PRO A 46 36.29 2.47 1.93
CA PRO A 46 36.96 1.30 1.39
C PRO A 46 36.61 0.07 2.23
N TYR A 47 36.43 -1.09 1.58
CA TYR A 47 36.07 -2.33 2.27
C TYR A 47 36.74 -3.56 1.67
N GLU A 48 36.80 -4.61 2.49
CA GLU A 48 37.11 -5.99 2.10
C GLU A 48 36.11 -6.91 2.82
N LEU A 49 35.40 -7.75 2.06
CA LEU A 49 34.54 -8.81 2.61
C LEU A 49 35.39 -10.02 3.01
N LYS A 50 34.85 -10.88 3.89
CA LYS A 50 35.53 -12.12 4.33
C LYS A 50 35.93 -13.07 3.20
N ASN A 51 35.21 -13.03 2.08
CA ASN A 51 35.53 -13.81 0.89
C ASN A 51 36.65 -13.20 0.02
N GLY A 52 37.27 -12.09 0.47
CA GLY A 52 38.34 -11.39 -0.24
C GLY A 52 37.86 -10.34 -1.25
N THR A 53 36.55 -10.15 -1.43
CA THR A 53 36.01 -9.12 -2.33
C THR A 53 36.34 -7.73 -1.80
N ARG A 54 37.00 -6.89 -2.62
CA ARG A 54 37.40 -5.52 -2.24
C ARG A 54 36.66 -4.49 -3.08
N GLY A 55 36.42 -3.32 -2.48
CA GLY A 55 35.69 -2.25 -3.15
C GLY A 55 35.59 -0.96 -2.34
N LYS A 56 34.66 -0.10 -2.73
CA LYS A 56 34.30 1.11 -2.01
C LYS A 56 32.78 1.24 -1.92
N ILE A 57 32.28 1.32 -0.69
CA ILE A 57 30.87 1.59 -0.37
C ILE A 57 30.60 3.08 -0.55
N ILE A 58 29.40 3.43 -0.99
CA ILE A 58 28.80 4.75 -0.78
C ILE A 58 27.79 4.67 0.36
N TRP A 59 27.84 5.63 1.27
CA TRP A 59 26.94 5.64 2.42
C TRP A 59 26.48 7.06 2.78
N ALA A 60 25.19 7.20 3.04
CA ALA A 60 24.56 8.40 3.57
C ALA A 60 23.89 8.06 4.91
N SER A 61 24.18 8.86 5.93
CA SER A 61 23.45 8.81 7.21
C SER A 61 22.05 9.40 7.05
N PRO A 62 21.07 9.10 7.94
CA PRO A 62 19.73 9.68 7.88
C PRO A 62 19.70 11.20 7.67
N ASP A 63 20.57 11.94 8.37
CA ASP A 63 20.65 13.40 8.26
C ASP A 63 21.49 13.91 7.09
N THR A 64 22.03 13.06 6.22
CA THR A 64 22.95 13.52 5.16
C THR A 64 22.24 14.36 4.10
N GLY A 65 21.04 13.95 3.66
CA GLY A 65 20.36 14.59 2.54
C GLY A 65 21.15 14.49 1.24
N ALA A 66 21.71 13.32 0.96
CA ALA A 66 22.55 13.10 -0.22
C ALA A 66 21.71 13.15 -1.51
N PRO A 67 22.20 13.78 -2.58
CA PRO A 67 21.48 13.82 -3.85
C PRO A 67 21.49 12.45 -4.52
N VAL A 68 20.56 12.25 -5.47
CA VAL A 68 20.59 11.06 -6.34
C VAL A 68 21.90 11.02 -7.13
N ILE A 69 22.53 9.86 -7.17
CA ILE A 69 23.75 9.59 -7.94
C ILE A 69 23.55 8.43 -8.91
N LYS A 70 24.36 8.37 -9.96
CA LYS A 70 24.25 7.42 -11.06
C LYS A 70 25.48 6.53 -11.16
N LEU A 71 25.31 5.22 -11.10
CA LEU A 71 26.34 4.23 -11.39
C LEU A 71 26.21 3.74 -12.85
N PRO A 72 27.18 3.99 -13.74
CA PRO A 72 27.19 3.40 -15.07
C PRO A 72 27.33 1.88 -14.98
N LEU A 73 26.39 1.13 -15.55
CA LEU A 73 26.43 -0.34 -15.49
C LEU A 73 27.35 -0.96 -16.56
N ASN A 74 27.53 -0.27 -17.69
CA ASN A 74 28.44 -0.64 -18.79
C ASN A 74 28.27 -2.07 -19.35
N VAL A 75 27.05 -2.61 -19.29
CA VAL A 75 26.68 -3.92 -19.84
C VAL A 75 25.47 -3.80 -20.77
N LYS A 76 25.26 -4.82 -21.62
CA LYS A 76 24.15 -4.87 -22.58
C LYS A 76 23.44 -6.22 -22.55
N GLY A 77 22.15 -6.21 -22.80
CA GLY A 77 21.29 -7.39 -22.82
C GLY A 77 20.54 -7.59 -21.51
N TRP A 78 19.79 -8.69 -21.44
CA TRP A 78 18.96 -9.02 -20.27
C TRP A 78 19.82 -9.42 -19.07
N HIS A 79 19.57 -8.77 -17.93
CA HIS A 79 20.26 -9.06 -16.68
C HIS A 79 19.27 -9.13 -15.52
N ALA A 80 19.54 -10.04 -14.58
CA ALA A 80 19.03 -9.99 -13.24
C ALA A 80 19.96 -9.09 -12.40
N ILE A 81 19.37 -8.12 -11.70
CA ILE A 81 20.11 -7.10 -10.96
C ILE A 81 19.91 -7.32 -9.48
N PHE A 82 21.01 -7.49 -8.76
CA PHE A 82 21.07 -7.53 -7.31
C PHE A 82 21.90 -6.35 -6.80
N VAL A 83 21.48 -5.77 -5.68
CA VAL A 83 22.19 -4.65 -5.05
C VAL A 83 22.58 -5.05 -3.64
N GLY A 84 23.87 -4.96 -3.34
CA GLY A 84 24.41 -5.18 -2.01
C GLY A 84 24.11 -3.98 -1.12
N VAL A 85 23.01 -4.05 -0.38
CA VAL A 85 22.58 -2.98 0.54
C VAL A 85 23.34 -3.13 1.85
N PHE A 86 24.19 -2.14 2.14
CA PHE A 86 24.99 -2.09 3.36
C PHE A 86 24.13 -1.71 4.56
N CYS A 87 24.26 -2.41 5.68
CA CYS A 87 23.70 -2.01 6.96
C CYS A 87 24.81 -2.02 8.03
N ASP A 88 24.73 -1.06 8.95
CA ASP A 88 25.59 -0.92 10.13
C ASP A 88 24.69 -0.89 11.38
N ASP A 89 25.23 -0.57 12.55
CA ASP A 89 24.50 -0.42 13.82
C ASP A 89 23.47 0.74 13.85
N LEU A 90 23.44 1.53 12.79
CA LEU A 90 22.56 2.69 12.61
C LEU A 90 21.14 2.26 12.16
N PRO A 91 20.18 3.19 12.00
CA PRO A 91 18.87 2.87 11.44
C PRO A 91 18.98 2.11 10.11
N PRO A 92 17.99 1.26 9.78
CA PRO A 92 18.01 0.44 8.56
C PRO A 92 18.42 1.24 7.33
N SER A 93 19.20 0.62 6.46
CA SER A 93 19.55 1.23 5.18
C SER A 93 18.49 0.94 4.16
N VAL A 94 17.97 1.99 3.53
CA VAL A 94 16.98 1.92 2.46
C VAL A 94 17.55 2.67 1.26
N ALA A 95 17.90 1.91 0.21
CA ALA A 95 18.34 2.45 -1.06
C ALA A 95 17.15 2.61 -2.00
N TRP A 96 16.97 3.82 -2.52
CA TRP A 96 15.96 4.11 -3.53
C TRP A 96 16.58 3.91 -4.90
N LEU A 97 16.13 2.90 -5.63
CA LEU A 97 16.78 2.40 -6.83
C LEU A 97 15.90 2.60 -8.06
N LYS A 98 16.52 3.03 -9.17
CA LYS A 98 15.85 3.30 -10.43
C LYS A 98 16.81 3.13 -11.61
N LEU A 99 16.37 2.54 -12.73
CA LEU A 99 17.08 2.62 -14.01
C LEU A 99 16.58 3.83 -14.82
N ASP A 100 17.36 4.31 -15.79
CA ASP A 100 17.01 5.52 -16.55
C ASP A 100 15.64 5.45 -17.26
N GLY A 101 15.15 4.25 -17.60
CA GLY A 101 13.84 4.04 -18.22
C GLY A 101 12.65 3.86 -17.25
N ASP A 102 12.89 3.81 -15.94
CA ASP A 102 11.80 3.59 -14.97
C ASP A 102 10.98 4.87 -14.74
N ALA A 103 9.74 4.71 -14.28
CA ALA A 103 8.89 5.86 -13.93
C ALA A 103 9.36 6.51 -12.61
N ALA A 104 9.65 5.69 -11.60
CA ALA A 104 10.01 6.16 -10.26
C ALA A 104 10.97 5.19 -9.55
N PRO A 105 11.70 5.64 -8.51
CA PRO A 105 12.52 4.74 -7.71
C PRO A 105 11.68 3.84 -6.82
N VAL A 106 12.17 2.62 -6.57
CA VAL A 106 11.60 1.69 -5.58
C VAL A 106 12.61 1.41 -4.46
N PRO A 107 12.15 1.24 -3.21
CA PRO A 107 13.03 0.99 -2.08
C PRO A 107 13.57 -0.45 -2.07
N ARG A 108 14.84 -0.60 -1.71
CA ARG A 108 15.47 -1.88 -1.30
C ARG A 108 16.17 -1.67 0.03
N SER A 109 15.87 -2.54 0.99
CA SER A 109 16.27 -2.34 2.39
C SER A 109 17.09 -3.48 2.94
N ASN A 110 18.00 -3.13 3.85
CA ASN A 110 18.65 -4.05 4.77
C ASN A 110 18.53 -3.49 6.18
N SER A 111 17.92 -4.27 7.07
CA SER A 111 17.71 -3.94 8.48
C SER A 111 18.40 -4.92 9.44
N SER A 112 19.12 -5.93 8.91
CA SER A 112 19.84 -6.86 9.77
C SER A 112 21.03 -6.17 10.42
N ARG A 113 21.13 -6.33 11.74
CA ARG A 113 22.26 -5.86 12.56
C ARG A 113 23.21 -7.00 12.92
N ASP A 114 23.09 -8.15 12.26
CA ASP A 114 23.97 -9.28 12.50
C ASP A 114 25.42 -8.87 12.29
N TYR A 115 26.27 -9.26 13.25
CA TYR A 115 27.69 -8.91 13.30
C TYR A 115 27.98 -7.40 13.26
N TYR A 116 27.03 -6.56 13.70
CA TYR A 116 27.12 -5.09 13.81
C TYR A 116 27.26 -4.35 12.47
N CYS A 117 27.66 -5.02 11.39
CA CYS A 117 27.66 -4.49 10.03
C CYS A 117 27.68 -5.61 8.99
N ASN A 118 26.90 -5.49 7.93
CA ASN A 118 26.83 -6.47 6.85
C ASN A 118 26.39 -5.83 5.53
N VAL A 119 26.42 -6.63 4.47
CA VAL A 119 25.81 -6.30 3.17
C VAL A 119 24.83 -7.41 2.85
N ALA A 120 23.60 -7.05 2.51
CA ALA A 120 22.60 -7.98 2.03
C ALA A 120 22.46 -7.86 0.51
N ASP A 121 22.53 -8.98 -0.20
CA ASP A 121 22.24 -9.00 -1.63
C ASP A 121 20.74 -9.02 -1.84
N VAL A 122 20.19 -7.88 -2.23
CA VAL A 122 18.76 -7.69 -2.44
C VAL A 122 18.45 -7.70 -3.92
N PHE A 123 17.50 -8.54 -4.34
CA PHE A 123 17.00 -8.56 -5.71
C PHE A 123 16.33 -7.23 -6.05
N PHE A 124 16.79 -6.57 -7.11
CA PHE A 124 16.18 -5.34 -7.61
C PHE A 124 15.12 -5.68 -8.66
N LYS A 125 15.54 -6.19 -9.82
CA LYS A 125 14.64 -6.60 -10.92
C LYS A 125 15.41 -7.30 -12.04
N VAL A 126 14.67 -7.84 -13.00
CA VAL A 126 15.17 -8.20 -14.34
C VAL A 126 14.97 -7.02 -15.30
N ALA A 127 15.97 -6.70 -16.13
CA ALA A 127 15.87 -5.65 -17.15
C ALA A 127 16.77 -5.91 -18.36
N GLU A 128 16.37 -5.38 -19.53
CA GLU A 128 17.20 -5.32 -20.73
C GLU A 128 18.10 -4.07 -20.70
N LEU A 129 19.35 -4.24 -20.30
CA LEU A 129 20.31 -3.15 -20.18
C LEU A 129 20.85 -2.74 -21.56
N ARG A 130 20.97 -1.44 -21.83
CA ARG A 130 21.51 -0.92 -23.12
C ARG A 130 22.67 0.05 -22.92
N THR A 131 22.42 1.13 -22.19
CA THR A 131 23.40 2.14 -21.77
C THR A 131 22.98 2.74 -20.43
N GLU A 132 22.25 1.95 -19.63
CA GLU A 132 21.57 2.45 -18.44
C GLU A 132 22.54 2.67 -17.29
N SER A 133 22.22 3.69 -16.51
CA SER A 133 22.79 3.88 -15.19
C SER A 133 21.79 3.44 -14.12
N LEU A 134 22.32 2.85 -13.05
CA LEU A 134 21.55 2.66 -11.82
C LEU A 134 21.58 3.97 -11.03
N GLN A 135 20.43 4.57 -10.84
CA GLN A 135 20.25 5.71 -9.96
C GLN A 135 20.05 5.22 -8.53
N ILE A 136 20.74 5.85 -7.59
CA ILE A 136 20.74 5.52 -6.17
C ILE A 136 20.39 6.80 -5.40
N GLY A 137 19.29 6.75 -4.67
CA GLY A 137 18.77 7.86 -3.88
C GLY A 137 18.62 7.52 -2.39
N GLN A 138 18.55 8.57 -1.58
CA GLN A 138 18.25 8.51 -0.15
C GLN A 138 16.81 9.02 0.10
N GLN A 139 16.09 8.41 1.04
CA GLN A 139 14.91 9.05 1.65
C GLN A 139 15.36 10.19 2.58
N SER A 140 15.50 11.40 2.03
CA SER A 140 15.99 12.58 2.75
C SER A 140 14.89 13.49 3.32
N SER A 141 13.62 13.08 3.17
CA SER A 141 12.42 13.80 3.59
C SER A 141 11.52 12.86 4.39
N GLY A 142 10.66 13.42 5.25
CA GLY A 142 9.84 12.63 6.18
C GLY A 142 10.69 11.96 7.27
N TYR A 143 10.39 10.69 7.58
CA TYR A 143 11.26 9.87 8.43
C TYR A 143 12.45 9.37 7.61
N THR A 144 13.60 10.03 7.79
CA THR A 144 14.82 9.72 7.04
C THR A 144 15.43 8.39 7.45
N SER A 145 16.06 7.68 6.51
CA SER A 145 16.80 6.44 6.75
C SER A 145 18.26 6.57 6.34
N GLY A 146 19.11 5.65 6.84
CA GLY A 146 20.42 5.45 6.24
C GLY A 146 20.27 4.95 4.79
N CYS A 147 21.30 5.10 3.99
CA CYS A 147 21.38 4.49 2.67
C CYS A 147 22.82 4.10 2.36
N GLY A 148 23.07 2.80 2.22
CA GLY A 148 24.39 2.27 1.89
C GLY A 148 24.33 1.27 0.75
N VAL A 149 25.21 1.44 -0.24
CA VAL A 149 25.37 0.47 -1.33
C VAL A 149 26.83 0.09 -1.42
N ALA A 150 27.12 -1.22 -1.32
CA ALA A 150 28.47 -1.77 -1.38
C ALA A 150 28.83 -2.23 -2.79
N HIS A 151 27.88 -2.85 -3.49
CA HIS A 151 28.11 -3.37 -4.83
C HIS A 151 26.80 -3.53 -5.63
N VAL A 152 26.93 -3.70 -6.94
CA VAL A 152 25.86 -4.11 -7.85
C VAL A 152 26.29 -5.38 -8.57
N LYS A 153 25.48 -6.42 -8.49
CA LYS A 153 25.70 -7.72 -9.14
C LYS A 153 24.74 -7.87 -10.32
N LEU A 154 25.30 -8.09 -11.50
CA LEU A 154 24.61 -8.16 -12.78
C LEU A 154 24.79 -9.56 -13.35
N ILE A 155 23.71 -10.34 -13.42
CA ILE A 155 23.75 -11.72 -13.92
C ILE A 155 23.11 -11.74 -15.31
N PRO A 156 23.86 -12.01 -16.39
CA PRO A 156 23.29 -12.06 -17.73
C PRO A 156 22.33 -13.25 -17.87
N LEU A 157 21.10 -13.05 -18.33
CA LEU A 157 20.14 -14.14 -18.51
C LEU A 157 20.55 -15.05 -19.67
N SER A 158 20.20 -16.33 -19.58
CA SER A 158 20.20 -17.24 -20.74
C SER A 158 19.04 -16.92 -21.69
N ASN A 159 19.10 -17.41 -22.94
CA ASN A 159 17.97 -17.22 -23.87
C ASN A 159 16.67 -17.82 -23.32
N ASP A 160 16.74 -19.02 -22.74
CA ASP A 160 15.59 -19.70 -22.13
C ASP A 160 15.01 -18.88 -20.96
N GLU A 161 15.86 -18.25 -20.13
CA GLU A 161 15.41 -17.37 -19.04
C GLU A 161 14.75 -16.10 -19.58
N VAL A 162 15.25 -15.53 -20.68
CA VAL A 162 14.63 -14.35 -21.33
C VAL A 162 13.26 -14.71 -21.90
N GLU A 163 13.16 -15.84 -22.61
CA GLU A 163 11.90 -16.30 -23.18
C GLU A 163 10.87 -16.61 -22.08
N ALA A 164 11.26 -17.33 -21.04
CA ALA A 164 10.40 -17.65 -19.92
C ALA A 164 9.97 -16.39 -19.14
N PHE A 165 10.86 -15.42 -18.92
CA PHE A 165 10.51 -14.17 -18.25
C PHE A 165 9.52 -13.34 -19.06
N ARG A 166 9.71 -13.25 -20.38
CA ARG A 166 8.77 -12.56 -21.27
C ARG A 166 7.40 -13.25 -21.29
N ALA A 167 7.38 -14.58 -21.30
CA ALA A 167 6.15 -15.35 -21.23
C ALA A 167 5.40 -15.08 -19.91
N ASP A 168 6.11 -15.13 -18.77
CA ASP A 168 5.59 -14.79 -17.44
C ASP A 168 4.98 -13.38 -17.40
N GLN A 169 5.70 -12.38 -17.95
CA GLN A 169 5.20 -11.00 -18.00
C GLN A 169 3.98 -10.82 -18.91
N SER A 170 3.85 -11.61 -19.97
CA SER A 170 2.75 -11.52 -20.92
C SER A 170 1.50 -12.29 -20.51
N ASP A 171 1.62 -13.21 -19.55
CA ASP A 171 0.51 -14.01 -19.07
C ASP A 171 -0.33 -13.20 -18.06
N GLU A 172 -1.49 -12.71 -18.46
CA GLU A 172 -2.35 -11.96 -17.55
C GLU A 172 -3.17 -12.88 -16.61
N SER A 173 -3.11 -14.21 -16.76
CA SER A 173 -3.94 -15.14 -15.99
C SER A 173 -3.59 -15.22 -14.50
N HIS A 174 -2.39 -14.75 -14.12
CA HIS A 174 -1.94 -14.62 -12.74
C HIS A 174 -2.24 -13.23 -12.14
N ARG A 175 -2.71 -12.25 -12.93
CA ARG A 175 -3.05 -10.91 -12.44
C ARG A 175 -4.38 -10.92 -11.67
N LYS A 176 -4.33 -11.45 -10.44
CA LYS A 176 -5.48 -11.76 -9.57
C LYS A 176 -5.39 -11.09 -8.21
N MET A 177 -4.42 -10.20 -8.00
CA MET A 177 -4.23 -9.54 -6.72
C MET A 177 -4.77 -8.12 -6.71
N ALA A 178 -5.41 -7.74 -5.60
CA ALA A 178 -5.70 -6.35 -5.28
C ALA A 178 -4.82 -5.85 -4.13
N ALA A 179 -4.52 -4.57 -4.12
CA ALA A 179 -3.83 -3.89 -3.03
C ALA A 179 -4.70 -2.77 -2.48
N THR A 180 -4.82 -2.65 -1.16
CA THR A 180 -5.27 -1.37 -0.58
C THR A 180 -4.07 -0.47 -0.36
N ASN A 181 -4.25 0.81 -0.66
CA ASN A 181 -3.35 1.88 -0.25
C ASN A 181 -4.16 2.84 0.61
N ASP A 182 -3.72 3.08 1.85
CA ASP A 182 -4.45 3.93 2.79
C ASP A 182 -4.54 5.40 2.36
N GLY A 183 -3.72 5.84 1.39
CA GLY A 183 -3.65 7.19 0.87
C GLY A 183 -3.02 8.22 1.81
N PHE A 184 -2.63 7.86 3.04
CA PHE A 184 -2.14 8.78 4.08
C PHE A 184 -0.74 8.41 4.59
N GLY A 185 -0.48 7.13 4.84
CA GLY A 185 0.73 6.63 5.49
C GLY A 185 2.00 7.00 4.74
N PHE A 186 1.97 7.02 3.40
CA PHE A 186 3.13 7.41 2.61
C PHE A 186 3.43 8.93 2.70
N PHE A 187 2.41 9.78 2.81
CA PHE A 187 2.61 11.21 3.10
C PHE A 187 3.15 11.42 4.52
N TYR A 188 2.53 10.73 5.48
CA TYR A 188 2.90 10.77 6.90
C TYR A 188 4.36 10.34 7.09
N SER A 189 4.83 9.38 6.29
CA SER A 189 6.17 8.80 6.48
C SER A 189 7.25 9.37 5.57
N ARG A 190 6.93 9.80 4.34
CA ARG A 190 7.94 10.17 3.33
C ARG A 190 7.91 11.63 2.90
N ARG A 191 6.81 12.35 3.18
CA ARG A 191 6.63 13.76 2.79
C ARG A 191 6.95 14.01 1.30
N PRO A 192 6.22 13.39 0.36
CA PRO A 192 6.46 13.54 -1.08
C PRO A 192 6.00 14.92 -1.56
N THR A 193 6.77 15.54 -2.45
CA THR A 193 6.54 16.89 -2.99
C THR A 193 6.69 17.01 -4.51
N THR A 194 6.88 15.88 -5.19
CA THR A 194 7.08 15.76 -6.63
C THR A 194 6.28 14.60 -7.21
N VAL A 195 6.05 14.61 -8.52
CA VAL A 195 5.37 13.50 -9.22
C VAL A 195 6.13 12.18 -9.06
N GLU A 196 7.45 12.20 -9.18
CA GLU A 196 8.28 10.99 -9.07
C GLU A 196 8.19 10.36 -7.66
N GLU A 197 8.24 11.16 -6.59
CA GLU A 197 8.09 10.66 -5.21
C GLU A 197 6.69 10.08 -4.93
N LEU A 198 5.65 10.60 -5.60
CA LEU A 198 4.30 10.04 -5.52
C LEU A 198 4.23 8.71 -6.29
N LEU A 199 4.81 8.64 -7.49
CA LEU A 199 4.82 7.42 -8.31
C LEU A 199 5.59 6.28 -7.64
N SER A 200 6.61 6.57 -6.84
CA SER A 200 7.32 5.56 -6.03
C SER A 200 6.42 4.72 -5.13
N GLU A 201 5.26 5.26 -4.73
CA GLU A 201 4.32 4.53 -3.88
C GLU A 201 3.64 3.37 -4.62
N VAL A 202 3.40 3.52 -5.92
CA VAL A 202 2.73 2.49 -6.75
C VAL A 202 3.71 1.67 -7.57
N GLU A 203 4.90 2.21 -7.88
CA GLU A 203 5.90 1.54 -8.72
C GLU A 203 6.34 0.16 -8.20
N ILE A 204 6.14 -0.11 -6.90
CA ILE A 204 6.40 -1.43 -6.29
C ILE A 204 5.56 -2.56 -6.92
N PHE A 205 4.44 -2.25 -7.58
CA PHE A 205 3.54 -3.20 -8.22
C PHE A 205 3.90 -3.51 -9.69
N ARG A 206 4.94 -2.87 -10.26
CA ARG A 206 5.31 -3.13 -11.66
C ARG A 206 5.75 -4.59 -11.85
N ASN A 207 5.18 -5.26 -12.85
CA ASN A 207 5.44 -6.67 -13.18
C ASN A 207 5.14 -7.63 -12.01
N THR A 208 4.03 -7.39 -11.32
CA THR A 208 3.52 -8.23 -10.23
C THR A 208 2.12 -8.74 -10.57
N ASP A 209 1.58 -9.63 -9.73
CA ASP A 209 0.25 -10.22 -9.91
C ASP A 209 -0.89 -9.25 -9.58
N TYR A 210 -0.58 -8.00 -9.22
CA TYR A 210 -1.58 -6.99 -8.89
C TYR A 210 -2.25 -6.43 -10.14
N ASP A 211 -3.58 -6.44 -10.15
CA ASP A 211 -4.42 -5.91 -11.23
C ASP A 211 -5.31 -4.75 -10.76
N THR A 212 -5.40 -4.51 -9.45
CA THR A 212 -6.35 -3.55 -8.87
C THR A 212 -5.74 -2.83 -7.67
N LEU A 213 -5.78 -1.49 -7.69
CA LEU A 213 -5.45 -0.62 -6.57
C LEU A 213 -6.73 -0.05 -5.94
N LEU A 214 -6.96 -0.38 -4.67
CA LEU A 214 -7.99 0.24 -3.84
C LEU A 214 -7.37 1.43 -3.11
N LEU A 215 -7.45 2.61 -3.73
CA LEU A 215 -6.83 3.83 -3.20
C LEU A 215 -7.80 4.52 -2.25
N HIS A 216 -7.58 4.43 -0.95
CA HIS A 216 -8.39 5.10 0.08
C HIS A 216 -8.13 6.61 0.14
N ALA A 217 -8.38 7.32 -0.95
CA ALA A 217 -8.14 8.76 -1.10
C ALA A 217 -8.94 9.63 -0.10
N ILE A 218 -9.99 9.07 0.51
CA ILE A 218 -10.82 9.74 1.51
C ILE A 218 -10.75 8.96 2.84
N TRP A 219 -9.98 9.46 3.81
CA TRP A 219 -9.62 8.72 5.04
C TRP A 219 -10.68 8.72 6.15
N GLY A 220 -11.83 9.36 5.91
CA GLY A 220 -12.88 9.47 6.91
C GLY A 220 -13.64 10.78 6.79
N GLY A 221 -14.97 10.69 6.71
CA GLY A 221 -15.78 11.86 6.44
C GLY A 221 -15.39 12.48 5.10
N ASP A 222 -15.06 13.77 5.09
CA ASP A 222 -14.69 14.51 3.88
C ASP A 222 -13.18 14.86 3.80
N LYS A 223 -12.30 14.12 4.48
CA LYS A 223 -10.85 14.39 4.48
C LYS A 223 -10.13 13.91 3.22
N VAL A 224 -9.24 14.75 2.67
CA VAL A 224 -8.49 14.49 1.42
C VAL A 224 -7.04 15.03 1.45
N SER A 225 -6.25 14.63 0.45
CA SER A 225 -4.85 15.08 0.19
C SER A 225 -4.71 16.11 -0.94
N TYR A 226 -5.80 16.71 -1.41
CA TYR A 226 -5.79 17.65 -2.55
C TYR A 226 -6.78 18.79 -2.35
N PRO A 227 -6.60 19.95 -3.03
CA PRO A 227 -7.59 21.03 -3.02
C PRO A 227 -8.91 20.57 -3.64
N SER A 228 -9.88 20.24 -2.78
CA SER A 228 -11.19 19.70 -3.16
C SER A 228 -12.27 20.76 -3.07
N LYS A 229 -13.31 20.64 -3.90
CA LYS A 229 -14.53 21.45 -3.77
C LYS A 229 -15.37 21.03 -2.57
N TYR A 230 -15.31 19.74 -2.20
CA TYR A 230 -16.19 19.15 -1.20
C TYR A 230 -15.48 18.73 0.08
N GLY A 231 -14.17 18.48 0.01
CA GLY A 231 -13.38 17.92 1.08
C GLY A 231 -12.48 18.91 1.81
N THR A 232 -11.90 18.43 2.90
CA THR A 232 -11.04 19.16 3.82
C THR A 232 -9.64 18.54 3.82
N ILE A 233 -8.60 19.37 3.76
CA ILE A 233 -7.22 18.92 3.97
C ILE A 233 -6.91 19.03 5.47
N PRO A 234 -6.63 17.91 6.19
CA PRO A 234 -6.27 17.94 7.60
C PRO A 234 -5.07 18.85 7.87
N GLY A 235 -5.15 19.67 8.92
CA GLY A 235 -4.06 20.54 9.34
C GLY A 235 -3.66 21.65 8.38
N LEU A 236 -4.43 21.91 7.31
CA LEU A 236 -4.04 22.87 6.25
C LEU A 236 -3.70 24.27 6.75
N ASP A 237 -4.34 24.72 7.83
CA ASP A 237 -4.15 26.04 8.44
C ASP A 237 -3.37 25.99 9.76
N MET A 238 -2.77 24.84 10.10
CA MET A 238 -2.01 24.65 11.34
C MET A 238 -0.51 24.86 11.12
N ASP A 239 0.16 25.42 12.12
CA ASP A 239 1.62 25.55 12.16
C ASP A 239 2.27 24.82 13.35
N ASP A 240 1.45 24.28 14.26
CA ASP A 240 1.87 23.43 15.37
C ASP A 240 1.25 22.03 15.22
N PHE A 241 2.01 20.98 15.51
CA PHE A 241 1.64 19.60 15.26
C PHE A 241 2.07 18.70 16.40
N ALA A 242 1.14 17.87 16.90
CA ALA A 242 1.43 16.91 17.98
C ALA A 242 2.51 15.88 17.61
N VAL A 243 2.64 15.53 16.32
CA VAL A 243 3.63 14.57 15.82
C VAL A 243 4.20 14.97 14.47
N ALA A 244 5.45 14.59 14.21
CA ALA A 244 6.17 14.95 12.99
C ALA A 244 5.47 14.47 11.71
N GLY A 245 4.84 13.29 11.70
CA GLY A 245 4.20 12.78 10.49
C GLY A 245 2.96 13.59 10.05
N HIS A 246 2.21 14.19 10.98
CA HIS A 246 1.13 15.13 10.64
C HIS A 246 1.69 16.41 9.99
N ARG A 247 2.81 16.91 10.50
CA ARG A 247 3.53 18.03 9.88
C ARG A 247 4.01 17.66 8.47
N TYR A 248 4.60 16.47 8.30
CA TYR A 248 5.06 15.94 7.01
C TYR A 248 3.93 15.85 5.99
N PHE A 249 2.79 15.28 6.38
CA PHE A 249 1.60 15.27 5.55
C PHE A 249 1.21 16.69 5.09
N THR A 250 1.05 17.60 6.05
CA THR A 250 0.54 18.95 5.79
C THR A 250 1.48 19.73 4.87
N GLU A 251 2.79 19.71 5.15
CA GLU A 251 3.80 20.36 4.33
C GLU A 251 3.84 19.78 2.91
N ALA A 252 3.75 18.47 2.77
CA ALA A 252 3.72 17.78 1.48
C ALA A 252 2.51 18.23 0.65
N VAL A 253 1.31 18.18 1.22
CA VAL A 253 0.08 18.55 0.51
C VAL A 253 0.05 20.04 0.17
N ARG A 254 0.53 20.93 1.07
CA ARG A 254 0.68 22.37 0.76
C ARG A 254 1.60 22.58 -0.45
N GLU A 255 2.75 21.91 -0.49
CA GLU A 255 3.72 22.06 -1.58
C GLU A 255 3.22 21.47 -2.90
N LEU A 256 2.53 20.32 -2.87
CA LEU A 256 1.90 19.73 -4.04
C LEU A 256 0.79 20.62 -4.60
N ALA A 257 -0.07 21.17 -3.73
CA ALA A 257 -1.11 22.12 -4.12
C ALA A 257 -0.51 23.38 -4.75
N ARG A 258 0.57 23.93 -4.16
CA ARG A 258 1.30 25.08 -4.72
C ARG A 258 1.86 24.79 -6.12
N LYS A 259 2.27 23.55 -6.38
CA LYS A 259 2.74 23.07 -7.68
C LYS A 259 1.62 22.61 -8.62
N SER A 260 0.35 22.70 -8.20
CA SER A 260 -0.81 22.18 -8.93
C SER A 260 -0.71 20.69 -9.25
N ILE A 261 -0.08 19.91 -8.37
CA ILE A 261 0.02 18.45 -8.48
C ILE A 261 -1.11 17.84 -7.64
N ASN A 262 -2.03 17.13 -8.29
CA ASN A 262 -3.05 16.34 -7.60
C ASN A 262 -2.51 14.93 -7.33
N PRO A 263 -2.22 14.58 -6.06
CA PRO A 263 -1.62 13.28 -5.76
C PRO A 263 -2.53 12.09 -6.08
N VAL A 264 -3.85 12.22 -5.91
CA VAL A 264 -4.79 11.14 -6.25
C VAL A 264 -4.72 10.83 -7.74
N LYS A 265 -4.67 11.86 -8.57
CA LYS A 265 -4.51 11.68 -10.02
C LYS A 265 -3.18 11.02 -10.37
N VAL A 266 -2.07 11.47 -9.77
CA VAL A 266 -0.74 10.89 -10.04
C VAL A 266 -0.69 9.40 -9.71
N LEU A 267 -1.27 8.99 -8.57
CA LEU A 267 -1.35 7.57 -8.19
C LEU A 267 -2.24 6.77 -9.13
N ILE A 268 -3.36 7.34 -9.61
CA ILE A 268 -4.22 6.71 -10.62
C ILE A 268 -3.44 6.47 -11.92
N ASP A 269 -2.81 7.53 -12.46
CA ASP A 269 -2.07 7.45 -13.72
C ASP A 269 -0.90 6.45 -13.61
N GLY A 270 -0.20 6.44 -12.48
CA GLY A 270 0.89 5.50 -12.23
C GLY A 270 0.44 4.04 -12.15
N ALA A 271 -0.71 3.78 -11.53
CA ALA A 271 -1.31 2.45 -11.51
C ALA A 271 -1.75 1.99 -12.91
N HIS A 272 -2.34 2.89 -13.70
CA HIS A 272 -2.72 2.61 -15.09
C HIS A 272 -1.52 2.29 -15.98
N ASP A 273 -0.38 2.95 -15.79
CA ASP A 273 0.86 2.66 -16.52
C ASP A 273 1.37 1.22 -16.30
N MET A 274 1.01 0.61 -15.17
CA MET A 274 1.30 -0.80 -14.85
C MET A 274 0.13 -1.72 -15.21
N GLY A 275 -0.88 -1.21 -15.90
CA GLY A 275 -2.08 -1.95 -16.31
C GLY A 275 -3.00 -2.34 -15.14
N MET A 276 -2.93 -1.66 -14.00
CA MET A 276 -3.83 -1.90 -12.87
C MET A 276 -5.08 -1.03 -12.99
N LYS A 277 -6.26 -1.53 -12.62
CA LYS A 277 -7.44 -0.71 -12.36
C LYS A 277 -7.28 0.06 -11.04
N VAL A 278 -7.97 1.19 -10.92
CA VAL A 278 -8.02 1.93 -9.65
C VAL A 278 -9.46 2.17 -9.22
N HIS A 279 -9.80 1.71 -8.02
CA HIS A 279 -11.02 2.12 -7.34
C HIS A 279 -10.67 3.10 -6.21
N VAL A 280 -11.10 4.35 -6.34
CA VAL A 280 -10.89 5.35 -5.29
C VAL A 280 -11.90 5.15 -4.16
N GLY A 281 -11.44 5.20 -2.92
CA GLY A 281 -12.18 4.72 -1.77
C GLY A 281 -12.47 5.76 -0.70
N VAL A 282 -13.63 5.61 -0.05
CA VAL A 282 -14.03 6.39 1.12
C VAL A 282 -14.18 5.52 2.37
N ARG A 283 -13.55 5.97 3.48
CA ARG A 283 -13.87 5.47 4.82
C ARG A 283 -15.14 6.19 5.34
N PRO A 284 -16.25 5.47 5.58
CA PRO A 284 -17.59 6.04 5.71
C PRO A 284 -17.79 7.26 6.64
N ALA A 285 -17.33 7.24 7.90
CA ALA A 285 -17.67 8.32 8.84
C ALA A 285 -16.57 8.75 9.83
N GLY A 286 -15.30 8.71 9.45
CA GLY A 286 -14.23 9.26 10.30
C GLY A 286 -14.17 10.80 10.32
N TRP A 287 -15.20 11.52 10.77
CA TRP A 287 -15.32 13.00 10.66
C TRP A 287 -14.51 13.82 11.67
N SER A 288 -14.37 13.30 12.88
CA SER A 288 -13.60 13.88 13.98
C SER A 288 -12.81 12.77 14.71
N TYR A 289 -11.98 13.16 15.68
CA TYR A 289 -11.05 12.28 16.41
C TYR A 289 -11.04 12.60 17.92
N GLY A 290 -10.27 11.83 18.69
CA GLY A 290 -10.08 12.09 20.12
C GLY A 290 -9.41 13.45 20.38
N GLU A 291 -9.68 14.02 21.57
CA GLU A 291 -9.39 15.42 21.93
C GLU A 291 -7.98 15.88 21.56
N VAL A 292 -6.94 15.08 21.85
CA VAL A 292 -5.53 15.43 21.60
C VAL A 292 -5.23 15.74 20.12
N LEU A 293 -5.99 15.16 19.18
CA LEU A 293 -5.78 15.33 17.75
C LEU A 293 -7.02 15.92 17.06
N LYS A 294 -7.95 16.48 17.82
CA LYS A 294 -9.23 16.97 17.32
C LYS A 294 -9.03 18.10 16.32
N GLU A 295 -8.20 19.09 16.63
CA GLU A 295 -7.95 20.25 15.77
C GLU A 295 -7.40 19.85 14.40
N TYR A 296 -6.63 18.76 14.33
CA TYR A 296 -6.04 18.27 13.10
C TYR A 296 -7.05 17.48 12.25
N TRP A 297 -7.86 16.62 12.89
CA TRP A 297 -8.71 15.65 12.19
C TRP A 297 -10.17 16.06 12.06
N GLU A 298 -10.65 17.00 12.87
CA GLU A 298 -12.03 17.47 12.85
C GLU A 298 -12.29 18.40 11.65
N THR A 299 -13.33 18.07 10.91
CA THR A 299 -13.65 18.74 9.64
C THR A 299 -14.58 19.94 9.89
N PRO A 300 -14.49 21.04 9.10
CA PRO A 300 -15.46 22.13 9.16
C PRO A 300 -16.91 21.66 9.01
N PHE A 301 -17.16 20.70 8.11
CA PHE A 301 -18.50 20.14 7.91
C PHE A 301 -19.06 19.49 9.19
N TYR A 302 -18.23 18.74 9.94
CA TYR A 302 -18.61 18.20 11.23
C TYR A 302 -18.96 19.28 12.26
N ARG A 303 -18.12 20.32 12.39
CA ARG A 303 -18.34 21.41 13.34
C ARG A 303 -19.62 22.20 13.08
N GLN A 304 -19.96 22.36 11.80
CA GLN A 304 -21.15 23.11 11.37
C GLN A 304 -22.45 22.32 11.54
N HIS A 305 -22.37 20.99 11.69
CA HIS A 305 -23.52 20.10 11.64
C HIS A 305 -23.55 19.08 12.78
N VAL A 306 -23.27 19.53 14.01
CA VAL A 306 -23.34 18.67 15.21
C VAL A 306 -24.76 18.18 15.51
N GLU A 307 -25.78 18.80 14.93
CA GLU A 307 -27.16 18.33 14.95
C GLU A 307 -27.38 17.04 14.14
N TRP A 308 -26.43 16.64 13.29
CA TRP A 308 -26.49 15.43 12.46
C TRP A 308 -25.68 14.26 13.03
N LEU A 309 -25.21 14.34 14.28
CA LEU A 309 -24.46 13.25 14.90
C LEU A 309 -25.29 11.97 14.99
N CYS A 310 -24.64 10.82 14.85
CA CYS A 310 -25.24 9.57 15.30
C CYS A 310 -25.34 9.63 16.83
N ILE A 311 -26.52 9.28 17.34
CA ILE A 311 -26.84 9.28 18.77
C ILE A 311 -27.13 7.84 19.17
N ASP A 312 -26.43 7.34 20.18
CA ASP A 312 -26.68 6.01 20.72
C ASP A 312 -28.00 5.98 21.50
N ARG A 313 -28.49 4.78 21.80
CA ARG A 313 -29.79 4.54 22.41
C ARG A 313 -29.97 5.23 23.76
N ASP A 314 -28.90 5.36 24.54
CA ASP A 314 -28.88 6.05 25.83
C ASP A 314 -28.82 7.59 25.70
N GLY A 315 -28.77 8.10 24.48
CA GLY A 315 -28.65 9.52 24.17
C GLY A 315 -27.20 10.01 24.04
N ALA A 316 -26.20 9.14 24.17
CA ALA A 316 -24.80 9.52 24.03
C ALA A 316 -24.47 9.87 22.56
N PRO A 317 -23.91 11.07 22.29
CA PRO A 317 -23.47 11.42 20.96
C PRO A 317 -22.17 10.68 20.60
N THR A 318 -22.05 10.31 19.33
CA THR A 318 -20.80 9.78 18.76
C THR A 318 -20.00 10.88 18.05
N THR A 319 -18.82 10.54 17.51
CA THR A 319 -18.04 11.42 16.61
C THR A 319 -18.31 11.14 15.13
N ARG A 320 -19.52 10.66 14.81
CA ARG A 320 -19.95 10.24 13.47
C ARG A 320 -21.19 11.03 13.05
N LEU A 321 -21.28 11.40 11.77
CA LEU A 321 -22.48 12.00 11.19
C LEU A 321 -23.36 10.92 10.57
N SER A 322 -24.67 11.03 10.80
CA SER A 322 -25.66 10.03 10.40
C SER A 322 -25.94 10.06 8.90
N TRP A 323 -25.88 8.88 8.29
CA TRP A 323 -26.32 8.63 6.92
C TRP A 323 -27.84 8.61 6.79
N ALA A 324 -28.63 8.65 7.87
CA ALA A 324 -30.07 8.92 7.76
C ALA A 324 -30.32 10.34 7.22
N VAL A 325 -29.38 11.26 7.41
CA VAL A 325 -29.42 12.62 6.87
C VAL A 325 -28.96 12.64 5.39
N PRO A 326 -29.81 13.05 4.44
CA PRO A 326 -29.46 13.08 3.01
C PRO A 326 -28.23 13.93 2.67
N GLU A 327 -28.04 15.04 3.37
CA GLU A 327 -26.94 15.98 3.16
C GLU A 327 -25.58 15.35 3.48
N VAL A 328 -25.52 14.48 4.50
CA VAL A 328 -24.32 13.73 4.87
C VAL A 328 -23.96 12.73 3.77
N ARG A 329 -24.95 11.95 3.28
CA ARG A 329 -24.74 11.04 2.15
C ARG A 329 -24.32 11.79 0.88
N LYS A 330 -24.97 12.92 0.60
CA LYS A 330 -24.66 13.77 -0.56
C LYS A 330 -23.22 14.29 -0.50
N ARG A 331 -22.74 14.76 0.65
CA ARG A 331 -21.35 15.20 0.84
C ARG A 331 -20.35 14.12 0.44
N LEU A 332 -20.53 12.90 0.92
CA LEU A 332 -19.64 11.78 0.65
C LEU A 332 -19.71 11.32 -0.81
N THR A 333 -20.92 11.21 -1.37
CA THR A 333 -21.09 10.79 -2.77
C THR A 333 -20.58 11.85 -3.76
N ASP A 334 -20.73 13.15 -3.48
CA ASP A 334 -20.14 14.23 -4.28
C ASP A 334 -18.62 14.19 -4.25
N LEU A 335 -18.01 14.02 -3.08
CA LEU A 335 -16.56 13.93 -2.91
C LEU A 335 -15.97 12.70 -3.61
N LEU A 336 -16.64 11.54 -3.48
CA LEU A 336 -16.20 10.33 -4.15
C LEU A 336 -16.34 10.44 -5.68
N GLY A 337 -17.41 11.08 -6.16
CA GLY A 337 -17.58 11.41 -7.57
C GLY A 337 -16.48 12.34 -8.10
N GLU A 338 -16.08 13.34 -7.32
CA GLU A 338 -14.93 14.22 -7.64
C GLU A 338 -13.63 13.40 -7.77
N ALA A 339 -13.33 12.54 -6.80
CA ALA A 339 -12.13 11.69 -6.85
C ALA A 339 -12.15 10.73 -8.05
N VAL A 340 -13.30 10.13 -8.37
CA VAL A 340 -13.46 9.25 -9.54
C VAL A 340 -13.20 10.04 -10.83
N SER A 341 -13.63 11.29 -10.92
CA SER A 341 -13.47 12.13 -12.11
C SER A 341 -12.01 12.39 -12.51
N PHE A 342 -11.04 12.11 -11.63
CA PHE A 342 -9.60 12.19 -11.95
C PHE A 342 -9.10 11.06 -12.87
N GLY A 343 -9.95 10.08 -13.20
CA GLY A 343 -9.65 9.02 -14.15
C GLY A 343 -9.82 7.61 -13.59
N ALA A 344 -10.21 7.45 -12.32
CA ALA A 344 -10.37 6.13 -11.71
C ALA A 344 -11.39 5.26 -12.46
N ASP A 345 -11.19 3.94 -12.43
CA ASP A 345 -12.06 2.93 -13.04
C ASP A 345 -13.30 2.64 -12.20
N GLY A 346 -13.27 3.00 -10.91
CA GLY A 346 -14.39 2.78 -10.02
C GLY A 346 -14.31 3.54 -8.71
N ALA A 347 -15.38 3.38 -7.93
CA ALA A 347 -15.48 3.82 -6.56
C ALA A 347 -15.39 2.63 -5.59
N HIS A 348 -14.95 2.89 -4.37
CA HIS A 348 -14.79 1.90 -3.31
C HIS A 348 -15.36 2.40 -1.98
N VAL A 349 -16.11 1.56 -1.27
CA VAL A 349 -16.63 1.89 0.07
C VAL A 349 -15.99 0.98 1.11
N VAL A 350 -15.32 1.57 2.10
CA VAL A 350 -14.51 0.86 3.08
C VAL A 350 -15.34 0.54 4.33
N PHE A 351 -16.33 -0.35 4.21
CA PHE A 351 -17.26 -0.69 5.31
C PHE A 351 -16.63 -1.42 6.49
N ASN A 352 -15.37 -1.82 6.44
CA ASN A 352 -14.62 -2.28 7.61
C ASN A 352 -13.97 -1.13 8.42
N ARG A 353 -14.32 0.13 8.12
CA ARG A 353 -13.84 1.34 8.81
C ARG A 353 -14.98 2.33 9.04
N GLY A 354 -14.80 3.21 10.03
CA GLY A 354 -15.59 4.44 10.16
C GLY A 354 -16.99 4.29 10.74
N TYR A 355 -17.36 3.16 11.35
CA TYR A 355 -18.65 3.00 12.02
C TYR A 355 -18.70 3.69 13.39
N PRO A 356 -19.91 3.96 13.92
CA PRO A 356 -21.24 3.78 13.30
C PRO A 356 -21.59 4.84 12.24
N ILE A 357 -22.53 4.54 11.34
CA ILE A 357 -23.02 5.46 10.29
C ILE A 357 -24.52 5.80 10.40
N VAL A 358 -25.27 5.07 11.22
CA VAL A 358 -26.66 5.34 11.58
C VAL A 358 -26.91 4.66 12.94
N LEU A 359 -27.59 5.34 13.86
CA LEU A 359 -27.98 4.80 15.17
C LEU A 359 -29.43 5.21 15.48
N PHE A 360 -29.67 5.87 16.62
CA PHE A 360 -30.99 6.25 17.15
C PHE A 360 -31.21 7.77 17.18
N GLU A 361 -30.44 8.52 16.39
CA GLU A 361 -30.65 9.94 16.16
C GLU A 361 -32.04 10.24 15.57
N GLN A 362 -32.51 11.47 15.78
CA GLN A 362 -33.86 11.91 15.43
C GLN A 362 -34.24 11.61 13.96
N PRO A 363 -33.37 11.83 12.94
CA PRO A 363 -33.68 11.43 11.56
C PRO A 363 -34.01 9.94 11.39
N PHE A 364 -33.28 9.04 12.07
CA PHE A 364 -33.58 7.60 12.03
C PHE A 364 -34.89 7.28 12.76
N VAL A 365 -35.13 7.90 13.92
CA VAL A 365 -36.39 7.74 14.69
C VAL A 365 -37.60 8.12 13.83
N GLU A 366 -37.52 9.24 13.11
CA GLU A 366 -38.60 9.71 12.23
C GLU A 366 -38.83 8.75 11.05
N MET A 367 -37.76 8.23 10.44
CA MET A 367 -37.87 7.20 9.40
C MET A 367 -38.56 5.94 9.94
N PHE A 368 -38.18 5.50 11.14
CA PHE A 368 -38.75 4.30 11.75
C PHE A 368 -40.22 4.49 12.14
N GLN A 369 -40.55 5.63 12.77
CA GLN A 369 -41.93 5.98 13.10
C GLN A 369 -42.82 6.08 11.87
N LYS A 370 -42.31 6.67 10.79
CA LYS A 370 -43.04 6.76 9.52
C LYS A 370 -43.36 5.38 8.93
N GLN A 371 -42.45 4.42 9.06
CA GLN A 371 -42.58 3.09 8.47
C GLN A 371 -43.35 2.10 9.36
N TYR A 372 -43.20 2.21 10.68
CA TYR A 372 -43.67 1.21 11.63
C TYR A 372 -44.60 1.77 12.73
N GLY A 373 -44.77 3.09 12.84
CA GLY A 373 -45.65 3.72 13.82
C GLY A 373 -45.12 3.70 15.26
N GLU A 374 -43.88 3.27 15.49
CA GLU A 374 -43.28 3.09 16.81
C GLU A 374 -41.94 3.84 16.94
N ASP A 375 -41.51 4.09 18.17
CA ASP A 375 -40.19 4.69 18.45
C ASP A 375 -39.16 3.56 18.63
N PRO A 376 -38.11 3.48 17.78
CA PRO A 376 -37.15 2.37 17.82
C PRO A 376 -36.38 2.30 19.14
N ARG A 377 -36.27 3.40 19.89
CA ARG A 377 -35.56 3.44 21.19
C ARG A 377 -36.27 2.63 22.27
N LYS A 378 -37.56 2.32 22.07
CA LYS A 378 -38.40 1.53 22.98
C LYS A 378 -38.36 0.03 22.70
N LEU A 379 -37.71 -0.40 21.61
CA LEU A 379 -37.66 -1.79 21.16
C LEU A 379 -36.34 -2.44 21.57
N ASP A 380 -36.31 -3.76 21.76
CA ASP A 380 -35.04 -4.45 21.96
C ASP A 380 -34.26 -4.50 20.64
N GLU A 381 -33.06 -3.93 20.60
CA GLU A 381 -32.25 -3.80 19.38
C GLU A 381 -31.73 -5.15 18.90
N GLU A 382 -31.38 -6.04 19.83
CA GLU A 382 -30.82 -7.36 19.54
C GLU A 382 -31.89 -8.31 18.99
N VAL A 383 -33.16 -8.05 19.31
CA VAL A 383 -34.28 -8.94 18.99
C VAL A 383 -35.14 -8.40 17.85
N ASP A 384 -35.31 -7.08 17.73
CA ASP A 384 -36.23 -6.50 16.74
C ASP A 384 -35.56 -6.37 15.35
N PRO A 385 -35.92 -7.22 14.37
CA PRO A 385 -35.27 -7.23 13.07
C PRO A 385 -35.58 -5.97 12.25
N ARG A 386 -36.58 -5.17 12.63
CA ARG A 386 -36.98 -3.95 11.93
C ARG A 386 -35.89 -2.88 12.01
N ILE A 387 -35.13 -2.82 13.11
CA ILE A 387 -34.07 -1.82 13.31
C ILE A 387 -32.93 -2.07 12.31
N ARG A 388 -32.35 -3.27 12.31
CA ARG A 388 -31.28 -3.66 11.37
C ARG A 388 -31.73 -3.57 9.91
N LYS A 389 -32.99 -3.90 9.63
CA LYS A 389 -33.58 -3.73 8.29
C LYS A 389 -33.57 -2.27 7.85
N LEU A 390 -33.98 -1.34 8.71
CA LEU A 390 -34.01 0.08 8.36
C LEU A 390 -32.61 0.70 8.29
N TRP A 391 -31.64 0.24 9.10
CA TRP A 391 -30.23 0.58 8.89
C TRP A 391 -29.73 0.10 7.52
N SER A 392 -30.12 -1.11 7.11
CA SER A 392 -29.85 -1.62 5.76
C SER A 392 -30.49 -0.79 4.66
N ASP A 393 -31.70 -0.26 4.87
CA ASP A 393 -32.33 0.69 3.95
C ASP A 393 -31.52 2.00 3.81
N VAL A 394 -30.94 2.51 4.91
CA VAL A 394 -30.08 3.71 4.89
C VAL A 394 -28.81 3.46 4.07
N VAL A 395 -28.10 2.36 4.33
CA VAL A 395 -26.87 1.99 3.59
C VAL A 395 -27.19 1.73 2.11
N THR A 396 -28.26 1.00 1.83
CA THR A 396 -28.66 0.71 0.44
C THR A 396 -29.02 2.01 -0.30
N THR A 397 -29.66 2.97 0.37
CA THR A 397 -29.95 4.29 -0.21
C THR A 397 -28.68 5.03 -0.60
N PHE A 398 -27.67 5.06 0.28
CA PHE A 398 -26.35 5.61 -0.06
C PHE A 398 -25.75 4.93 -1.30
N MET A 399 -25.78 3.60 -1.36
CA MET A 399 -25.20 2.84 -2.48
C MET A 399 -25.92 3.11 -3.81
N ARG A 400 -27.25 3.30 -3.79
CA ARG A 400 -28.03 3.69 -4.98
C ARG A 400 -27.70 5.12 -5.42
N GLU A 401 -27.62 6.07 -4.48
CA GLU A 401 -27.24 7.45 -4.77
C GLU A 401 -25.84 7.52 -5.38
N LEU A 402 -24.89 6.74 -4.84
CA LEU A 402 -23.54 6.62 -5.38
C LEU A 402 -23.54 6.00 -6.78
N ARG A 403 -24.23 4.86 -6.98
CA ARG A 403 -24.36 4.21 -8.30
C ARG A 403 -24.87 5.19 -9.35
N GLY A 404 -25.90 5.97 -9.03
CA GLY A 404 -26.44 7.01 -9.91
C GLY A 404 -25.42 8.09 -10.28
N LYS A 405 -24.52 8.50 -9.36
CA LYS A 405 -23.43 9.43 -9.69
C LYS A 405 -22.39 8.82 -10.61
N LEU A 406 -22.03 7.57 -10.38
CA LEU A 406 -21.06 6.87 -11.23
C LEU A 406 -21.62 6.64 -12.63
N ASP A 407 -22.93 6.38 -12.76
CA ASP A 407 -23.60 6.26 -14.05
C ASP A 407 -23.62 7.59 -14.81
N GLN A 408 -23.78 8.71 -14.10
CA GLN A 408 -23.66 10.06 -14.69
C GLN A 408 -22.22 10.33 -15.18
N GLU A 409 -21.21 10.00 -14.39
CA GLU A 409 -19.81 10.18 -14.78
C GLU A 409 -19.44 9.26 -15.95
N GLN A 410 -19.94 8.02 -15.96
CA GLN A 410 -19.79 7.09 -17.08
C GLN A 410 -20.40 7.66 -18.36
N ALA A 411 -21.62 8.18 -18.29
CA ALA A 411 -22.27 8.83 -19.43
C ALA A 411 -21.50 10.07 -19.91
N ARG A 412 -20.90 10.84 -18.99
CA ARG A 412 -20.07 12.00 -19.30
C ARG A 412 -18.77 11.62 -20.02
N ARG A 413 -18.13 10.51 -19.64
CA ARG A 413 -16.89 10.01 -20.28
C ARG A 413 -17.14 9.50 -21.70
N ALA A 414 -18.30 8.89 -21.93
CA ALA A 414 -18.73 8.39 -23.24
C ALA A 414 -17.74 7.41 -23.93
N ASP A 415 -16.92 6.71 -23.14
CA ASP A 415 -15.96 5.70 -23.62
C ASP A 415 -16.51 4.27 -23.58
N GLY A 416 -17.77 4.11 -23.15
CA GLY A 416 -18.47 2.83 -23.05
C GLY A 416 -18.01 1.93 -21.90
N LYS A 417 -17.04 2.37 -21.09
CA LYS A 417 -16.53 1.58 -19.96
C LYS A 417 -17.42 1.77 -18.74
N ARG A 418 -17.71 0.66 -18.05
CA ARG A 418 -18.43 0.74 -16.79
C ARG A 418 -17.54 1.34 -15.71
N ILE A 419 -18.03 2.36 -15.01
CA ILE A 419 -17.38 2.82 -13.78
C ILE A 419 -17.83 1.88 -12.65
N GLU A 420 -16.92 1.06 -12.18
CA GLU A 420 -17.23 -0.01 -11.22
C GLU A 420 -17.53 0.56 -9.82
N LEU A 421 -18.33 -0.16 -9.04
CA LEU A 421 -18.53 0.10 -7.62
C LEU A 421 -18.16 -1.13 -6.81
N SER A 422 -17.21 -0.96 -5.91
CA SER A 422 -16.72 -2.03 -5.04
C SER A 422 -16.87 -1.68 -3.56
N ALA A 423 -16.79 -2.70 -2.70
CA ALA A 423 -16.85 -2.50 -1.26
C ALA A 423 -15.92 -3.46 -0.50
N MET A 424 -15.27 -2.96 0.55
CA MET A 424 -14.59 -3.75 1.56
C MET A 424 -15.56 -4.01 2.71
N VAL A 425 -15.92 -5.27 2.93
CA VAL A 425 -16.94 -5.72 3.90
C VAL A 425 -16.31 -6.62 4.95
N LEU A 426 -17.05 -6.93 6.02
CA LEU A 426 -16.61 -7.86 7.06
C LEU A 426 -16.63 -9.33 6.59
N GLY A 427 -16.04 -10.21 7.39
CA GLY A 427 -15.75 -11.61 7.07
C GLY A 427 -16.93 -12.51 6.67
N ASN A 428 -18.14 -12.17 7.12
CA ASN A 428 -19.36 -12.95 6.91
C ASN A 428 -20.60 -12.04 6.81
N HIS A 429 -21.71 -12.55 6.30
CA HIS A 429 -22.92 -11.75 6.10
C HIS A 429 -23.59 -11.28 7.41
N TYR A 430 -23.50 -12.08 8.47
CA TYR A 430 -24.13 -11.73 9.75
C TYR A 430 -23.51 -10.47 10.34
N ASP A 431 -22.18 -10.45 10.46
CA ASP A 431 -21.45 -9.30 11.00
C ASP A 431 -21.70 -8.05 10.16
N ASN A 432 -21.68 -8.17 8.83
CA ASN A 432 -22.02 -7.07 7.94
C ASN A 432 -23.43 -6.51 8.19
N TYR A 433 -24.41 -7.40 8.35
CA TYR A 433 -25.80 -7.02 8.58
C TYR A 433 -26.01 -6.31 9.93
N GLN A 434 -25.22 -6.64 10.95
CA GLN A 434 -25.25 -5.92 12.25
C GLN A 434 -24.94 -4.43 12.10
N TYR A 435 -24.17 -4.08 11.08
CA TYR A 435 -23.79 -2.71 10.74
C TYR A 435 -24.58 -2.15 9.54
N GLY A 436 -25.73 -2.76 9.22
CA GLY A 436 -26.60 -2.33 8.12
C GLY A 436 -26.08 -2.63 6.72
N VAL A 437 -25.01 -3.42 6.57
CA VAL A 437 -24.47 -3.80 5.25
C VAL A 437 -25.12 -5.11 4.81
N ASP A 438 -26.27 -5.04 4.14
CA ASP A 438 -26.89 -6.21 3.53
C ASP A 438 -26.25 -6.54 2.18
N VAL A 439 -25.14 -7.28 2.22
CA VAL A 439 -24.39 -7.69 1.02
C VAL A 439 -25.28 -8.42 0.01
N ARG A 440 -26.20 -9.28 0.47
CA ARG A 440 -27.08 -10.06 -0.41
C ARG A 440 -27.99 -9.14 -1.22
N ARG A 441 -28.53 -8.12 -0.57
CA ARG A 441 -29.34 -7.09 -1.23
C ARG A 441 -28.52 -6.23 -2.18
N LEU A 442 -27.35 -5.74 -1.76
CA LEU A 442 -26.50 -4.88 -2.60
C LEU A 442 -26.09 -5.60 -3.90
N VAL A 443 -25.73 -6.89 -3.81
CA VAL A 443 -25.45 -7.74 -4.98
C VAL A 443 -26.71 -8.04 -5.77
N GLY A 444 -27.82 -8.36 -5.10
CA GLY A 444 -29.10 -8.67 -5.73
C GLY A 444 -29.65 -7.54 -6.60
N GLU A 445 -29.46 -6.30 -6.16
CA GLU A 445 -29.84 -5.06 -6.86
C GLU A 445 -28.81 -4.61 -7.93
N GLY A 446 -27.69 -5.32 -8.09
CA GLY A 446 -26.67 -4.98 -9.09
C GLY A 446 -25.88 -3.70 -8.77
N LEU A 447 -25.76 -3.35 -7.49
CA LEU A 447 -25.06 -2.14 -7.04
C LEU A 447 -23.54 -2.35 -6.96
N LEU A 448 -23.09 -3.58 -6.74
CA LEU A 448 -21.67 -3.93 -6.58
C LEU A 448 -21.17 -4.74 -7.78
N ASP A 449 -19.95 -4.43 -8.20
CA ASP A 449 -19.20 -5.14 -9.23
C ASP A 449 -18.12 -6.04 -8.63
N GLU A 450 -17.60 -5.65 -7.45
CA GLU A 450 -16.57 -6.41 -6.73
C GLU A 450 -16.64 -6.22 -5.21
N ILE A 451 -16.36 -7.30 -4.46
CA ILE A 451 -16.37 -7.33 -3.01
C ILE A 451 -15.02 -7.79 -2.47
N PHE A 452 -14.52 -7.08 -1.46
CA PHE A 452 -13.32 -7.44 -0.72
C PHE A 452 -13.68 -7.81 0.71
N ILE A 453 -13.22 -8.96 1.20
CA ILE A 453 -13.66 -9.52 2.50
C ILE A 453 -12.56 -9.33 3.54
N TYR A 454 -12.86 -8.64 4.64
CA TYR A 454 -11.90 -8.33 5.70
C TYR A 454 -12.12 -9.20 6.96
N PRO A 455 -11.06 -9.78 7.56
CA PRO A 455 -11.20 -10.81 8.61
C PRO A 455 -11.58 -10.32 10.01
N TYR A 456 -11.49 -9.03 10.29
CA TYR A 456 -11.75 -8.49 11.63
C TYR A 456 -13.08 -7.77 11.70
N ASP A 457 -13.73 -7.87 12.85
CA ASP A 457 -14.83 -6.99 13.23
C ASP A 457 -14.32 -5.63 13.75
N PHE A 458 -15.24 -4.72 14.09
CA PHE A 458 -14.92 -3.42 14.65
C PHE A 458 -14.35 -3.46 16.09
N GLY A 459 -14.44 -4.60 16.77
CA GLY A 459 -13.84 -4.85 18.09
C GLY A 459 -12.44 -5.45 18.01
N ALA A 460 -11.84 -5.52 16.82
CA ALA A 460 -10.58 -6.20 16.54
C ALA A 460 -10.57 -7.71 16.89
N LYS A 461 -11.74 -8.32 17.06
CA LYS A 461 -11.87 -9.77 17.13
C LYS A 461 -11.87 -10.33 15.70
N LYS A 462 -11.26 -11.50 15.52
CA LYS A 462 -11.32 -12.20 14.23
C LYS A 462 -12.73 -12.77 14.06
N GLY A 463 -13.52 -12.15 13.20
CA GLY A 463 -14.84 -12.66 12.78
C GLY A 463 -14.73 -13.84 11.80
N GLY A 464 -13.51 -14.13 11.32
CA GLY A 464 -13.23 -15.22 10.39
C GLY A 464 -13.51 -14.83 8.94
N TYR A 465 -13.44 -15.80 8.03
CA TYR A 465 -13.86 -15.66 6.65
C TYR A 465 -14.94 -16.70 6.35
N ASP A 466 -15.92 -16.33 5.53
CA ASP A 466 -16.95 -17.23 4.97
C ASP A 466 -17.01 -17.11 3.44
N PRO A 467 -15.91 -17.41 2.71
CA PRO A 467 -15.81 -17.16 1.28
C PRO A 467 -16.82 -17.98 0.45
N GLU A 468 -17.23 -19.15 0.92
CA GLU A 468 -18.25 -19.98 0.27
C GLU A 468 -19.61 -19.28 0.20
N SER A 469 -20.01 -18.62 1.28
CA SER A 469 -21.28 -17.87 1.34
C SER A 469 -21.24 -16.65 0.41
N PHE A 470 -20.09 -15.96 0.32
CA PHE A 470 -19.91 -14.90 -0.68
C PHE A 470 -19.96 -15.44 -2.11
N ARG A 471 -19.35 -16.59 -2.40
CA ARG A 471 -19.44 -17.25 -3.71
C ARG A 471 -20.90 -17.51 -4.11
N GLU A 472 -21.72 -18.03 -3.20
CA GLU A 472 -23.13 -18.31 -3.45
C GLU A 472 -23.93 -17.06 -3.82
N VAL A 473 -23.59 -15.91 -3.22
CA VAL A 473 -24.25 -14.62 -3.48
C VAL A 473 -23.72 -13.97 -4.77
N CYS A 474 -22.41 -13.98 -4.96
CA CYS A 474 -21.73 -13.18 -5.98
C CYS A 474 -21.72 -13.87 -7.35
N LYS A 475 -21.42 -15.17 -7.40
CA LYS A 475 -21.26 -15.94 -8.65
C LYS A 475 -22.50 -15.90 -9.55
N PRO A 476 -23.74 -16.08 -9.06
CA PRO A 476 -24.94 -16.01 -9.91
C PRO A 476 -25.19 -14.63 -10.53
N LYS A 477 -24.56 -13.58 -9.98
CA LYS A 477 -24.70 -12.19 -10.43
C LYS A 477 -23.47 -11.68 -11.19
N GLY A 478 -22.43 -12.51 -11.33
CA GLY A 478 -21.17 -12.11 -11.96
C GLY A 478 -20.37 -11.07 -11.17
N VAL A 479 -20.64 -10.94 -9.87
CA VAL A 479 -19.88 -10.05 -8.98
C VAL A 479 -18.61 -10.77 -8.55
N ARG A 480 -17.45 -10.10 -8.64
CA ARG A 480 -16.19 -10.68 -8.19
C ARG A 480 -16.07 -10.61 -6.68
N PHE A 481 -15.38 -11.58 -6.07
CA PHE A 481 -15.01 -11.45 -4.66
C PHE A 481 -13.58 -11.89 -4.37
N ARG A 482 -12.90 -11.12 -3.51
CA ARG A 482 -11.50 -11.32 -3.15
C ARG A 482 -11.29 -11.16 -1.64
N PRO A 483 -11.03 -12.25 -0.90
CA PRO A 483 -10.66 -12.15 0.50
C PRO A 483 -9.37 -11.36 0.70
N CYS A 484 -9.35 -10.52 1.73
CA CYS A 484 -8.27 -9.57 2.01
C CYS A 484 -7.45 -10.04 3.22
N GLY A 485 -6.20 -10.46 2.98
CA GLY A 485 -5.27 -10.83 4.04
C GLY A 485 -4.44 -9.65 4.54
N LEU A 486 -3.99 -9.77 5.80
CA LEU A 486 -2.95 -8.93 6.39
C LEU A 486 -1.60 -9.64 6.20
N TRP A 487 -1.11 -9.65 4.97
CA TRP A 487 0.07 -10.43 4.59
C TRP A 487 1.35 -9.74 5.08
N SER A 488 1.76 -10.00 6.32
CA SER A 488 2.96 -9.39 6.86
C SER A 488 3.59 -10.34 7.85
N GLU A 489 4.91 -10.25 8.00
CA GLU A 489 5.56 -10.84 9.15
C GLU A 489 5.65 -9.85 10.29
N SER A 490 4.95 -10.18 11.35
CA SER A 490 5.03 -9.54 12.65
C SER A 490 4.73 -10.63 13.66
N PRO A 491 5.21 -10.54 14.92
CA PRO A 491 4.75 -11.42 15.99
C PRO A 491 3.21 -11.48 16.13
N THR A 492 2.51 -10.49 15.59
CA THR A 492 1.04 -10.39 15.56
C THR A 492 0.37 -11.14 14.40
N TYR A 493 1.13 -11.61 13.40
CA TYR A 493 0.59 -12.26 12.19
C TYR A 493 1.03 -13.74 12.09
N PRO A 494 0.27 -14.59 11.38
CA PRO A 494 0.65 -15.99 11.16
C PRO A 494 1.99 -16.10 10.45
N ASP A 495 2.66 -17.25 10.56
CA ASP A 495 3.86 -17.50 9.78
C ASP A 495 3.57 -17.51 8.26
N LEU A 496 4.62 -17.37 7.45
CA LEU A 496 4.50 -17.30 6.00
C LEU A 496 3.76 -18.50 5.39
N LYS A 497 3.97 -19.72 5.90
CA LYS A 497 3.33 -20.92 5.34
C LYS A 497 1.83 -20.92 5.64
N ASP A 498 1.43 -20.48 6.82
CA ASP A 498 0.02 -20.35 7.19
C ASP A 498 -0.68 -19.24 6.38
N GLN A 499 0.04 -18.14 6.07
CA GLN A 499 -0.44 -17.13 5.14
C GLN A 499 -0.64 -17.69 3.72
N ILE A 500 0.32 -18.47 3.20
CA ILE A 500 0.20 -19.14 1.90
C ILE A 500 -0.98 -20.12 1.89
N LYS A 501 -1.12 -20.98 2.91
CA LYS A 501 -2.26 -21.91 3.04
C LYS A 501 -3.59 -21.16 3.05
N GLN A 502 -3.66 -20.03 3.76
CA GLN A 502 -4.85 -19.19 3.78
C GLN A 502 -5.16 -18.65 2.38
N GLY A 503 -4.18 -18.09 1.66
CA GLY A 503 -4.36 -17.64 0.28
C GLY A 503 -4.84 -18.76 -0.66
N LEU A 504 -4.25 -19.96 -0.56
CA LEU A 504 -4.68 -21.13 -1.34
C LEU A 504 -6.12 -21.55 -1.01
N SER A 505 -6.50 -21.55 0.27
CA SER A 505 -7.86 -21.89 0.70
C SER A 505 -8.92 -20.93 0.12
N PHE A 506 -8.58 -19.66 -0.12
CA PHE A 506 -9.49 -18.72 -0.79
C PHE A 506 -9.74 -19.08 -2.26
N TYR A 507 -8.70 -19.48 -2.99
CA TYR A 507 -8.86 -19.97 -4.36
C TYR A 507 -9.66 -21.27 -4.41
N GLU A 508 -9.43 -22.20 -3.47
CA GLU A 508 -10.21 -23.44 -3.34
C GLU A 508 -11.69 -23.17 -3.02
N ALA A 509 -11.97 -22.14 -2.22
CA ALA A 509 -13.33 -21.67 -1.95
C ALA A 509 -13.98 -20.97 -3.16
N GLY A 510 -13.23 -20.68 -4.22
CA GLY A 510 -13.72 -20.11 -5.47
C GLY A 510 -13.63 -18.58 -5.55
N ALA A 511 -12.74 -17.95 -4.79
CA ALA A 511 -12.43 -16.52 -4.93
C ALA A 511 -11.80 -16.21 -6.30
N ASP A 512 -12.11 -15.03 -6.83
CA ASP A 512 -11.55 -14.54 -8.11
C ASP A 512 -10.09 -14.08 -7.97
N GLY A 513 -9.61 -13.97 -6.74
CA GLY A 513 -8.32 -13.38 -6.39
C GLY A 513 -8.18 -13.16 -4.89
N VAL A 514 -7.11 -12.48 -4.50
CA VAL A 514 -6.82 -12.11 -3.11
C VAL A 514 -6.47 -10.63 -3.01
N CYS A 515 -6.72 -10.03 -1.85
CA CYS A 515 -6.35 -8.65 -1.58
C CYS A 515 -5.28 -8.57 -0.48
N TYR A 516 -4.30 -7.66 -0.64
CA TYR A 516 -3.35 -7.29 0.41
C TYR A 516 -3.77 -5.95 1.01
N PHE A 517 -4.19 -5.97 2.27
CA PHE A 517 -4.48 -4.76 3.02
C PHE A 517 -3.20 -3.99 3.37
N ASP A 518 -3.17 -2.70 3.05
CA ASP A 518 -2.07 -1.76 3.23
C ASP A 518 -0.76 -2.32 2.66
N ALA A 519 -0.85 -2.76 1.40
CA ALA A 519 0.23 -3.42 0.70
C ALA A 519 1.48 -2.53 0.65
N SER A 520 2.60 -3.08 1.09
CA SER A 520 3.89 -2.40 1.07
C SER A 520 5.01 -3.42 0.91
N VAL A 521 6.23 -2.97 0.63
CA VAL A 521 7.38 -3.86 0.42
C VAL A 521 7.78 -4.68 1.67
N GLY A 522 7.41 -4.25 2.89
CA GLY A 522 7.70 -4.99 4.13
C GLY A 522 9.11 -5.60 4.19
N ASP A 523 9.18 -6.92 4.40
CA ASP A 523 10.39 -7.72 4.14
C ASP A 523 10.57 -7.92 2.64
N ILE A 524 11.64 -7.35 2.10
CA ILE A 524 11.88 -7.31 0.66
C ILE A 524 12.11 -8.68 0.01
N ALA A 525 12.64 -9.68 0.75
CA ALA A 525 12.84 -11.02 0.22
C ALA A 525 11.50 -11.72 0.00
N GLN A 526 10.58 -11.55 0.95
CA GLN A 526 9.23 -12.11 0.87
C GLN A 526 8.36 -11.36 -0.12
N TRP A 527 8.45 -10.02 -0.14
CA TRP A 527 7.77 -9.22 -1.16
C TRP A 527 8.13 -9.69 -2.56
N SER A 528 9.43 -9.75 -2.88
CA SER A 528 9.92 -10.07 -4.22
C SER A 528 9.63 -11.53 -4.64
N SER A 529 9.48 -12.44 -3.68
CA SER A 529 9.38 -13.88 -3.96
C SER A 529 7.99 -14.48 -3.75
N VAL A 530 7.14 -13.81 -2.96
CA VAL A 530 5.88 -14.37 -2.46
C VAL A 530 4.74 -13.36 -2.58
N TYR A 531 4.81 -12.23 -1.89
CA TYR A 531 3.65 -11.31 -1.80
C TYR A 531 3.39 -10.50 -3.07
N SER A 532 4.35 -10.45 -4.01
CA SER A 532 4.14 -9.93 -5.36
C SER A 532 3.58 -10.96 -6.34
N ARG A 533 3.48 -12.24 -5.93
CA ARG A 533 3.23 -13.40 -6.80
C ARG A 533 2.13 -14.35 -6.29
N PHE A 534 1.19 -13.83 -5.50
CA PHE A 534 0.08 -14.60 -4.91
C PHE A 534 -1.06 -14.93 -5.89
N GLY A 535 -0.96 -14.53 -7.15
CA GLY A 535 -1.78 -14.99 -8.27
C GLY A 535 -1.20 -16.19 -9.02
N HIS A 536 0.11 -16.42 -8.91
CA HIS A 536 0.79 -17.65 -9.35
C HIS A 536 0.52 -18.80 -8.36
N ILE A 537 -0.67 -19.41 -8.46
CA ILE A 537 -1.15 -20.45 -7.53
C ILE A 537 -0.16 -21.63 -7.41
N ASP A 538 0.49 -22.02 -8.51
CA ASP A 538 1.47 -23.11 -8.48
C ASP A 538 2.77 -22.74 -7.76
N GLU A 539 3.18 -21.46 -7.82
CA GLU A 539 4.32 -20.97 -7.04
C GLU A 539 3.97 -20.91 -5.55
N MET A 540 2.76 -20.49 -5.19
CA MET A 540 2.27 -20.55 -3.81
C MET A 540 2.36 -21.98 -3.25
N ARG A 541 1.87 -22.98 -4.00
CA ARG A 541 1.97 -24.41 -3.61
C ARG A 541 3.42 -24.83 -3.44
N ALA A 542 4.30 -24.44 -4.37
CA ALA A 542 5.72 -24.76 -4.30
C ALA A 542 6.42 -24.18 -3.06
N TRP A 543 5.98 -23.02 -2.55
CA TRP A 543 6.53 -22.43 -1.33
C TRP A 543 6.17 -23.19 -0.04
N LEU A 544 5.12 -24.01 -0.03
CA LEU A 544 4.78 -24.84 1.14
C LEU A 544 5.87 -25.89 1.45
N GLU A 545 6.53 -26.39 0.41
CA GLU A 545 7.60 -27.39 0.51
C GLU A 545 9.00 -26.77 0.63
N ARG A 546 9.10 -25.43 0.61
CA ARG A 546 10.37 -24.70 0.66
C ARG A 546 10.62 -24.09 2.03
N THR A 547 11.88 -23.76 2.26
CA THR A 547 12.26 -22.86 3.35
C THR A 547 11.85 -21.44 2.99
N LYS A 548 11.50 -20.64 3.99
CA LYS A 548 11.21 -19.22 3.81
C LYS A 548 12.31 -18.50 3.01
N PRO A 549 11.97 -17.58 2.09
CA PRO A 549 12.95 -16.73 1.42
C PRO A 549 13.77 -15.94 2.46
N ALA A 550 15.08 -15.83 2.24
CA ALA A 550 15.98 -15.06 3.09
C ALA A 550 17.00 -14.34 2.23
N LEU A 551 17.43 -13.16 2.69
CA LEU A 551 18.53 -12.43 2.07
C LEU A 551 19.87 -13.14 2.32
N GLU A 552 20.76 -13.05 1.36
CA GLU A 552 22.13 -13.50 1.52
C GLU A 552 22.99 -12.38 2.12
N TYR A 553 23.67 -12.67 3.24
CA TYR A 553 24.48 -11.70 3.94
C TYR A 553 25.98 -11.96 3.73
N SER A 554 26.71 -10.90 3.41
CA SER A 554 28.16 -10.87 3.39
C SER A 554 28.69 -9.99 4.52
N PHE A 555 29.76 -10.45 5.16
CA PHE A 555 30.38 -9.78 6.30
C PHE A 555 31.76 -9.22 5.95
N PHE A 556 32.15 -8.16 6.64
CA PHE A 556 33.41 -7.46 6.42
C PHE A 556 34.58 -8.13 7.13
N HIS A 557 35.71 -8.21 6.43
CA HIS A 557 37.05 -8.35 7.01
C HIS A 557 37.61 -6.95 7.34
N LEU A 558 37.58 -6.03 6.36
CA LEU A 558 37.96 -4.63 6.54
C LEU A 558 36.80 -3.69 6.19
N LEU A 559 36.60 -2.66 7.00
CA LEU A 559 35.69 -1.55 6.71
C LEU A 559 36.33 -0.24 7.16
N GLY A 560 36.57 0.69 6.23
CA GLY A 560 37.17 2.00 6.54
C GLY A 560 38.57 1.91 7.18
N GLY A 561 39.31 0.83 6.91
CA GLY A 561 40.63 0.56 7.50
C GLY A 561 40.60 -0.17 8.85
N GLN A 562 39.41 -0.50 9.37
CA GLN A 562 39.26 -1.28 10.60
C GLN A 562 39.05 -2.75 10.29
N VAL A 563 39.76 -3.64 10.99
CA VAL A 563 39.51 -5.09 10.97
C VAL A 563 38.25 -5.39 11.76
N ARG A 564 37.24 -5.98 11.11
CA ARG A 564 35.91 -6.23 11.69
C ARG A 564 35.73 -7.63 12.26
N ASP A 565 36.51 -8.60 11.80
CA ASP A 565 36.43 -10.01 12.20
C ASP A 565 37.69 -10.51 12.94
N GLY A 566 38.53 -9.57 13.39
CA GLY A 566 39.70 -9.85 14.21
C GLY A 566 39.34 -10.17 15.65
N ARG A 567 40.35 -10.55 16.44
CA ARG A 567 40.20 -10.90 17.87
C ARG A 567 39.59 -9.79 18.73
N PHE A 568 39.83 -8.53 18.36
CA PHE A 568 39.37 -7.34 19.09
C PHE A 568 38.68 -6.39 18.11
N PRO A 569 37.44 -6.69 17.72
CA PRO A 569 36.74 -5.89 16.73
C PRO A 569 36.29 -4.55 17.34
N PRO A 570 36.17 -3.48 16.53
CA PRO A 570 35.89 -2.13 17.02
C PRO A 570 34.54 -1.98 17.73
N TYR A 571 33.55 -2.82 17.42
CA TYR A 571 32.22 -2.77 18.06
C TYR A 571 32.21 -3.23 19.52
N TRP A 572 33.32 -3.77 20.06
CA TRP A 572 33.45 -4.01 21.50
C TRP A 572 33.62 -2.71 22.31
N GLY A 573 33.91 -1.59 21.64
CA GLY A 573 34.10 -0.29 22.28
C GLY A 573 32.82 0.41 22.75
N GLY A 574 31.65 -0.11 22.37
CA GLY A 574 30.34 0.50 22.64
C GLY A 574 29.79 1.33 21.49
#